data_AF-A0A8S2QPK0-F1
#
_entry.id   AF-A0A8S2QPK0-F1
#
_cell.length_a   1.000
_cell.length_b   1.000
_cell.length_c   1.000
_cell.angle_alpha   90.00
_cell.angle_beta   90.00
_cell.angle_gamma   90.00
#
_symmetry.space_group_name_H-M   'P 1'
#
loop_
_entity.id
_entity.type
_entity.pdbx_description
1 polymer ?
#
loop_
_entity_poly.entity_id
_entity_poly.type
_entity_poly.pdbx_seq_one_letter_code
_entity_poly.pdbx_strand_id
1 'polypeptide(L)'
;MTTKKAEILLKNENIPDNTFLIRKQGKNDGNAISIKHNNEIYHIRILTLIKDGSTKYCLVDTIQFCSLQALVEYYRMNSLEDRFPPVKSTLGRSIAQVGEINPNP
;
A
#
# COMPACT_ATOMS: atom_id res chain seq x y z
N MET A 1 9.68 -7.19 0.69
CA MET A 1 8.51 -8.08 0.55
C MET A 1 8.09 -8.14 -0.90
N THR A 2 7.99 -9.33 -1.51
CA THR A 2 7.61 -9.49 -2.94
C THR A 2 6.09 -9.42 -3.13
N THR A 3 5.62 -9.19 -4.36
CA THR A 3 4.19 -9.23 -4.71
C THR A 3 3.53 -10.53 -4.24
N LYS A 4 4.15 -11.69 -4.55
CA LYS A 4 3.64 -13.01 -4.15
C LYS A 4 3.45 -13.13 -2.63
N LYS A 5 4.42 -12.64 -1.83
CA LYS A 5 4.31 -12.69 -0.37
C LYS A 5 3.17 -11.79 0.14
N ALA A 6 3.01 -10.61 -0.46
CA ALA A 6 1.90 -9.71 -0.12
C ALA A 6 0.54 -10.34 -0.43
N GLU A 7 0.41 -11.00 -1.59
CA GLU A 7 -0.83 -11.68 -1.95
C GLU A 7 -1.15 -12.81 -0.98
N ILE A 8 -0.18 -13.68 -0.66
CA ILE A 8 -0.39 -14.78 0.29
C ILE A 8 -0.85 -14.26 1.66
N LEU A 9 -0.25 -13.17 2.15
CA LEU A 9 -0.63 -12.57 3.42
C LEU A 9 -2.06 -12.02 3.38
N LEU A 10 -2.44 -11.33 2.31
CA LEU A 10 -3.77 -10.71 2.18
C LEU A 10 -4.87 -11.72 1.78
N LYS A 11 -4.54 -12.82 1.10
CA LYS A 11 -5.52 -13.86 0.70
C LYS A 11 -6.08 -14.65 1.87
N ASN A 12 -5.44 -14.60 3.04
CA ASN A 12 -5.91 -15.34 4.20
C ASN A 12 -7.33 -14.89 4.58
N GLU A 13 -8.22 -15.85 4.86
CA GLU A 13 -9.62 -15.59 5.22
C GLU A 13 -9.75 -14.79 6.52
N ASN A 14 -8.77 -14.90 7.42
CA ASN A 14 -8.69 -14.11 8.65
C ASN A 14 -8.38 -12.62 8.42
N ILE A 15 -8.04 -12.24 7.19
CA ILE A 15 -7.77 -10.85 6.82
C ILE A 15 -9.05 -10.20 6.29
N PRO A 16 -9.58 -9.17 6.97
CA PRO A 16 -10.78 -8.47 6.52
C PRO A 16 -10.50 -7.64 5.26
N ASP A 17 -11.56 -7.29 4.53
CA ASP A 17 -11.47 -6.34 3.42
C ASP A 17 -10.94 -4.97 3.87
N ASN A 18 -10.41 -4.23 2.91
CA ASN A 18 -9.72 -2.95 3.06
C ASN A 18 -8.43 -3.05 3.90
N THR A 19 -7.96 -4.27 4.18
CA THR A 19 -6.64 -4.48 4.77
C THR A 19 -5.56 -4.25 3.72
N PHE A 20 -4.56 -3.45 4.07
CA PHE A 20 -3.47 -3.10 3.17
C PHE A 20 -2.09 -3.25 3.81
N LEU A 21 -1.06 -3.25 2.97
CA LEU A 21 0.33 -3.20 3.37
C LEU A 21 1.14 -2.40 2.34
N ILE A 22 2.21 -1.77 2.80
CA ILE A 22 3.21 -1.14 1.93
C ILE A 22 4.36 -2.13 1.74
N ARG A 23 4.83 -2.28 0.50
CA ARG A 23 5.97 -3.12 0.15
C ARG A 23 6.94 -2.38 -0.77
N LYS A 24 8.23 -2.68 -0.63
CA LYS A 24 9.26 -2.29 -1.61
C LYS A 24 9.16 -3.15 -2.89
N GLN A 25 9.27 -2.52 -4.05
CA GLN A 25 9.49 -3.18 -5.35
C GLN A 25 10.95 -3.63 -5.41
N GLY A 26 11.16 -4.95 -5.49
CA GLY A 26 12.48 -5.55 -5.30
C GLY A 26 13.57 -5.24 -6.34
N LYS A 27 13.26 -4.53 -7.43
CA LYS A 27 14.25 -4.21 -8.48
C LYS A 27 14.52 -2.71 -8.71
N ASN A 28 13.70 -1.81 -8.18
CA ASN A 28 13.68 -0.41 -8.62
C ASN A 28 13.55 0.62 -7.49
N ASP A 29 13.81 0.24 -6.23
CA ASP A 29 13.60 1.10 -5.04
C ASP A 29 12.20 1.75 -4.93
N GLY A 30 11.24 1.29 -5.74
CA GLY A 30 9.88 1.78 -5.75
C GLY A 30 9.11 1.25 -4.55
N ASN A 31 8.07 1.95 -4.13
CA ASN A 31 7.12 1.45 -3.14
C ASN A 31 5.81 1.06 -3.83
N ALA A 32 5.05 0.14 -3.24
CA ALA A 32 3.72 -0.22 -3.71
C ALA A 32 2.81 -0.56 -2.52
N ILE A 33 1.54 -0.20 -2.63
CA ILE A 33 0.48 -0.61 -1.71
C ILE A 33 -0.15 -1.89 -2.26
N SER A 34 -0.34 -2.89 -1.41
CA SER A 34 -1.18 -4.05 -1.73
C SER A 34 -2.37 -4.03 -0.79
N ILE A 35 -3.59 -4.13 -1.32
CA ILE A 35 -4.84 -4.03 -0.56
C ILE A 35 -5.78 -5.18 -0.93
N LYS A 36 -6.42 -5.79 0.07
CA LYS A 36 -7.54 -6.71 -0.11
C LYS A 36 -8.82 -5.89 -0.22
N HIS A 37 -9.59 -6.08 -1.28
CA HIS A 37 -10.89 -5.45 -1.45
C HIS A 37 -11.81 -6.39 -2.25
N ASN A 38 -13.03 -6.61 -1.76
CA ASN A 38 -13.99 -7.56 -2.35
C ASN A 38 -13.40 -8.96 -2.59
N ASN A 39 -12.61 -9.46 -1.63
CA ASN A 39 -11.92 -10.74 -1.73
C ASN A 39 -10.87 -10.85 -2.87
N GLU A 40 -10.55 -9.73 -3.53
CA GLU A 40 -9.48 -9.62 -4.51
C GLU A 40 -8.32 -8.79 -3.95
N ILE A 41 -7.13 -8.95 -4.55
CA ILE A 41 -5.94 -8.20 -4.13
C ILE A 41 -5.53 -7.26 -5.24
N TYR A 42 -5.48 -5.99 -4.89
CA TYR A 42 -5.07 -4.92 -5.78
C TYR A 42 -3.68 -4.41 -5.39
N HIS A 43 -2.89 -4.05 -6.39
CA HIS A 43 -1.56 -3.49 -6.22
C HIS A 43 -1.50 -2.09 -6.82
N ILE A 44 -1.21 -1.10 -5.99
CA ILE A 44 -1.09 0.30 -6.40
C ILE A 44 0.38 0.70 -6.29
N ARG A 45 0.96 1.19 -7.38
CA ARG A 45 2.35 1.68 -7.36
C ARG A 45 2.41 3.03 -6.67
N ILE A 46 3.36 3.21 -5.76
CA ILE A 46 3.71 4.51 -5.21
C ILE A 46 4.86 5.05 -6.06
N LEU A 47 4.62 6.20 -6.67
CA LEU A 47 5.60 6.98 -7.38
C LEU A 47 6.40 7.79 -6.35
N THR A 48 7.72 7.75 -6.50
CA THR A 48 8.66 8.56 -5.74
C THR A 48 9.21 9.61 -6.68
N LEU A 49 8.97 10.88 -6.37
CA LEU A 49 9.37 12.03 -7.17
C LEU A 49 10.33 12.90 -6.34
N ILE A 50 11.32 13.50 -6.97
CA ILE A 50 12.16 14.53 -6.32
C ILE A 50 11.71 15.87 -6.86
N LYS A 51 11.19 16.74 -5.98
CA LYS A 51 10.70 18.07 -6.33
C LYS A 51 11.23 19.09 -5.33
N ASP A 52 11.83 20.17 -5.83
CA ASP A 52 12.45 21.22 -5.00
C ASP A 52 13.45 20.66 -3.97
N GLY A 53 14.26 19.68 -4.38
CA GLY A 53 15.24 19.02 -3.49
C GLY A 53 14.64 18.09 -2.42
N SER A 54 13.31 17.90 -2.42
CA SER A 54 12.60 17.07 -1.45
C SER A 54 11.98 15.84 -2.11
N THR A 55 12.08 14.68 -1.45
CA THR A 55 11.39 13.46 -1.87
C THR A 55 9.90 13.58 -1.59
N LYS A 56 9.08 13.34 -2.61
CA LYS A 56 7.62 13.30 -2.54
C LYS A 56 7.12 11.93 -2.97
N TYR A 57 6.00 11.51 -2.38
CA TYR A 57 5.33 10.25 -2.66
C TYR A 57 3.94 10.52 -3.21
N CYS A 58 3.51 9.78 -4.23
CA CYS A 58 2.16 9.89 -4.77
C CYS A 58 1.71 8.55 -5.36
N LEU A 59 0.40 8.27 -5.39
CA LEU A 59 -0.14 7.12 -6.12
C LEU A 59 -0.34 7.45 -7.61
N VAL A 60 -0.58 8.73 -7.88
CA VAL A 60 -0.83 9.36 -9.17
C VAL A 60 -0.24 10.77 -9.12
N ASP A 61 0.21 11.35 -10.23
CA ASP A 61 0.89 12.67 -10.27
C ASP A 61 0.04 13.86 -9.75
N THR A 62 -1.21 13.61 -9.35
CA THR A 62 -2.15 14.65 -8.90
C THR A 62 -1.97 15.10 -7.45
N ILE A 63 -1.57 14.21 -6.52
CA ILE A 63 -1.45 14.53 -5.09
C ILE A 63 -0.12 14.05 -4.55
N GLN A 64 0.69 14.99 -4.06
CA GLN A 64 2.05 14.74 -3.59
C GLN A 64 2.12 14.82 -2.07
N PHE A 65 2.75 13.82 -1.45
CA PHE A 65 2.89 13.70 -0.01
C PHE A 65 4.36 13.77 0.40
N CYS A 66 4.65 14.36 1.55
CA CYS A 66 6.02 14.44 2.09
C CYS A 66 6.52 13.10 2.65
N SER A 67 5.61 12.17 2.97
CA SER A 67 5.94 10.85 3.51
C SER A 67 4.90 9.81 3.11
N LEU A 68 5.28 8.53 3.16
CA LEU A 68 4.37 7.41 2.97
C LEU A 68 3.24 7.39 4.03
N GLN A 69 3.55 7.84 5.25
CA GLN A 69 2.56 7.95 6.32
C GLN A 69 1.47 8.97 5.96
N ALA A 70 1.86 10.17 5.51
CA ALA A 70 0.90 11.21 5.11
C ALA A 70 0.01 10.74 3.94
N LEU A 71 0.59 10.00 2.99
CA LEU A 71 -0.16 9.36 1.91
C LEU A 71 -1.20 8.38 2.46
N VAL A 72 -0.80 7.51 3.38
CA VAL A 72 -1.71 6.53 4.00
C VAL A 72 -2.82 7.21 4.78
N GLU A 73 -2.49 8.19 5.61
CA GLU A 73 -3.47 8.94 6.42
C GLU A 73 -4.51 9.63 5.54
N TYR A 74 -4.08 10.21 4.43
CA TYR A 74 -5.00 10.80 3.46
C TYR A 74 -5.98 9.76 2.89
N TYR A 75 -5.48 8.61 2.40
CA TYR A 75 -6.34 7.56 1.81
C TYR A 75 -7.08 6.71 2.84
N ARG A 76 -6.84 6.89 4.15
CA ARG A 76 -7.71 6.35 5.22
C ARG A 76 -9.03 7.11 5.30
N MET A 77 -9.02 8.40 4.95
CA MET A 77 -10.19 9.28 5.00
C MET A 77 -10.79 9.55 3.62
N ASN A 78 -10.00 9.42 2.56
CA ASN A 78 -10.41 9.67 1.18
C ASN A 78 -10.44 8.36 0.39
N SER A 79 -11.55 8.10 -0.30
CA SER A 79 -11.74 6.89 -1.10
C SER A 79 -10.67 6.81 -2.20
N LEU A 80 -10.23 5.59 -2.48
CA LEU A 80 -9.34 5.32 -3.61
C LEU A 80 -10.09 5.38 -4.94
N GLU A 81 -11.43 5.39 -4.97
CA GLU A 81 -12.23 5.30 -6.20
C GLU A 81 -11.89 6.34 -7.26
N ASP A 82 -11.62 7.57 -6.83
CA ASP A 82 -11.31 8.70 -7.70
C ASP A 82 -10.00 8.52 -8.49
N ARG A 83 -9.07 7.74 -7.94
CA ARG A 83 -7.72 7.55 -8.52
C ARG A 83 -7.41 6.09 -8.86
N PHE A 84 -8.18 5.17 -8.30
CA PHE A 84 -8.08 3.74 -8.46
C PHE A 84 -9.49 3.13 -8.40
N PRO A 85 -10.27 3.25 -9.50
CA PRO A 85 -11.66 2.80 -9.58
C PRO A 85 -11.96 1.36 -9.12
N PRO A 86 -11.02 0.39 -9.26
CA PRO A 86 -11.27 -0.97 -8.76
C PRO A 86 -11.41 -1.07 -7.23
N VAL A 87 -10.90 -0.09 -6.47
CA VAL A 87 -11.01 -0.06 -5.01
C VAL A 87 -11.90 1.10 -4.62
N LYS A 88 -13.20 0.82 -4.44
CA LYS A 88 -14.20 1.82 -4.04
C LYS A 88 -14.27 1.96 -2.52
N SER A 89 -13.12 2.05 -1.89
CA SER A 89 -13.02 2.14 -0.44
C SER A 89 -11.76 2.87 -0.01
N THR A 90 -11.64 3.12 1.29
CA THR A 90 -10.48 3.74 1.92
C THR A 90 -9.49 2.67 2.38
N LEU A 91 -8.28 3.11 2.74
CA LEU A 91 -7.32 2.26 3.44
C LEU A 91 -7.85 1.97 4.85
N GLY A 92 -8.10 0.70 5.14
CA GLY A 92 -8.56 0.26 6.45
C GLY A 92 -7.39 -0.14 7.35
N ARG A 93 -7.33 -1.42 7.69
CA ARG A 93 -6.30 -1.97 8.56
C ARG A 93 -4.96 -2.06 7.84
N SER A 94 -3.90 -1.50 8.42
CA SER A 94 -2.54 -1.74 7.95
C SER A 94 -1.97 -3.01 8.58
N ILE A 95 -1.52 -3.96 7.77
CA ILE A 95 -0.58 -4.98 8.22
C ILE A 95 0.79 -4.29 8.20
N ALA A 96 1.32 -3.96 9.38
CA ALA A 96 2.72 -3.61 9.51
C ALA A 96 3.52 -4.73 8.84
N GLN A 97 4.46 -4.39 7.95
CA GLN A 97 5.33 -5.38 7.35
C GLN A 97 6.00 -6.11 8.52
N VAL A 98 5.49 -7.31 8.87
CA VAL A 98 6.03 -8.13 9.95
C VAL A 98 7.41 -8.55 9.48
N GLY A 99 8.40 -7.72 9.80
CA GLY A 99 9.77 -8.16 9.94
C GLY A 99 9.76 -9.20 11.05
N GLU A 100 10.08 -10.43 10.66
CA GLU A 100 10.40 -11.52 11.57
C GLU A 100 9.22 -11.99 12.44
N ILE A 101 8.37 -12.83 11.85
CA ILE A 101 8.04 -14.06 12.58
C ILE A 101 9.37 -14.77 12.83
N ASN A 102 10.00 -14.53 13.99
CA ASN A 102 11.07 -15.38 14.47
C ASN A 102 10.47 -16.79 14.59
N PRO A 103 10.95 -17.80 13.82
CA PRO A 103 10.59 -19.16 14.12
C PRO A 103 11.33 -19.57 15.40
N ASN A 104 10.55 -19.83 16.45
CA ASN A 104 10.90 -20.55 17.68
C ASN A 104 11.76 -19.85 18.75
N PRO A 105 11.53 -20.24 20.02
CA PRO A 105 12.16 -21.42 20.61
C PRO A 105 11.35 -22.71 20.48
#